data_AF-A0A662JLF2-F1
#
_entry.id   AF-A0A662JLF2-F1
#
_cell.length_a   1.000
_cell.length_b   1.000
_cell.length_c   1.000
_cell.angle_alpha   90.00
_cell.angle_beta   90.00
_cell.angle_gamma   90.00
#
_symmetry.space_group_name_H-M   'P 1'
#
loop_
_entity.id
_entity.type
_entity.pdbx_description
1 polymer ?
#
loop_
_entity_poly.entity_id
_entity_poly.type
_entity_poly.pdbx_seq_one_letter_code
_entity_poly.pdbx_strand_id
1 'polypeptide(L)'
;MVVVVSGIKSRVANMSFDDVWGLITTLLSKPVEFSSPGGRSRFKAWVEGDVVFVRVESTGNVRVITRRVLERSWGIAVEKARMGEDPFQPAWYFRTTNGTYIAKIFKYVVEGA
;
A
#
# COMPACT_ATOMS: atom_id res chain seq x y z
N MET A 1 -21.71 -22.96 0.42
CA MET A 1 -21.15 -22.05 -0.61
C MET A 1 -19.79 -21.60 -0.12
N VAL A 2 -18.72 -22.26 -0.56
CA VAL A 2 -17.36 -21.88 -0.19
C VAL A 2 -17.03 -20.65 -1.02
N VAL A 3 -17.05 -19.47 -0.41
CA VAL A 3 -16.59 -18.26 -1.05
C VAL A 3 -15.09 -18.44 -1.28
N VAL A 4 -14.70 -18.69 -2.54
CA VAL A 4 -13.30 -18.65 -2.95
C VAL A 4 -12.88 -17.19 -2.86
N VAL A 5 -12.45 -16.80 -1.67
CA VAL A 5 -11.76 -15.54 -1.44
C VAL A 5 -10.53 -15.60 -2.34
N SER A 6 -10.45 -14.72 -3.35
CA SER A 6 -9.34 -14.70 -4.29
C SER A 6 -8.00 -14.74 -3.54
N GLY A 7 -6.98 -15.39 -4.10
CA GLY A 7 -5.71 -15.64 -3.39
C GLY A 7 -5.13 -14.41 -2.70
N ILE A 8 -5.24 -13.23 -3.33
CA ILE A 8 -4.79 -11.95 -2.77
C ILE A 8 -5.60 -11.49 -1.54
N LYS A 9 -6.93 -11.63 -1.57
CA LYS A 9 -7.79 -11.24 -0.44
C LYS A 9 -7.56 -12.17 0.75
N SER A 10 -7.38 -13.48 0.49
CA SER A 10 -7.06 -14.45 1.54
C SER A 10 -5.68 -14.15 2.15
N ARG A 11 -4.69 -13.82 1.32
CA ARG A 11 -3.36 -13.41 1.79
C ARG A 11 -3.43 -12.16 2.67
N VAL A 12 -4.10 -11.10 2.22
CA VAL A 12 -4.28 -9.86 2.99
C VAL A 12 -4.98 -10.14 4.32
N ALA A 13 -6.07 -10.92 4.32
CA ALA A 13 -6.84 -11.19 5.53
C ALA A 13 -6.09 -11.96 6.63
N ASN A 14 -5.03 -12.68 6.25
CA ASN A 14 -4.24 -13.55 7.13
C ASN A 14 -2.81 -13.03 7.41
N MET A 15 -2.40 -11.92 6.81
CA MET A 15 -1.06 -11.36 6.97
C MET A 15 -1.03 -10.27 8.04
N SER A 16 -0.07 -10.36 8.97
CA SER A 16 0.05 -9.36 10.03
C SER A 16 0.61 -8.06 9.48
N PHE A 17 0.40 -6.96 10.20
CA PHE A 17 1.01 -5.69 9.81
C PHE A 17 2.54 -5.75 9.86
N ASP A 18 3.13 -6.48 10.82
CA ASP A 18 4.59 -6.60 10.91
C ASP A 18 5.19 -7.36 9.72
N ASP A 19 4.49 -8.37 9.20
CA ASP A 19 4.92 -9.06 7.96
C ASP A 19 4.91 -8.09 6.77
N VAL A 20 3.84 -7.29 6.63
CA VAL A 20 3.72 -6.29 5.56
C VAL A 20 4.75 -5.19 5.73
N TRP A 21 5.00 -4.74 6.96
CA TRP A 21 6.02 -3.76 7.27
C TRP A 21 7.41 -4.28 6.90
N GLY A 22 7.72 -5.53 7.22
CA GLY A 22 8.97 -6.18 6.81
C GLY A 22 9.15 -6.20 5.28
N LEU A 23 8.07 -6.43 4.52
CA LEU A 23 8.09 -6.34 3.06
C LEU A 23 8.29 -4.90 2.58
N ILE A 24 7.61 -3.92 3.18
CA ILE A 24 7.80 -2.50 2.88
C ILE A 24 9.26 -2.11 3.10
N THR A 25 9.86 -2.47 4.24
CA THR A 25 11.24 -2.12 4.55
C THR A 25 12.24 -2.77 3.61
N THR A 26 11.94 -3.99 3.16
CA THR A 26 12.84 -4.74 2.27
C THR A 26 12.75 -4.20 0.84
N LEU A 27 11.54 -4.13 0.29
CA LEU A 27 11.28 -3.79 -1.11
C LEU A 27 11.47 -2.29 -1.39
N LEU A 28 11.22 -1.43 -0.40
CA LEU A 28 11.39 0.03 -0.52
C LEU A 28 12.67 0.54 0.16
N SER A 29 13.64 -0.34 0.42
CA SER A 29 14.96 0.05 0.95
C SER A 29 15.75 0.98 0.02
N LYS A 30 15.34 1.03 -1.27
CA LYS A 30 15.76 2.02 -2.25
C LYS A 30 14.51 2.63 -2.90
N PRO A 31 14.60 3.83 -3.50
CA PRO A 31 13.48 4.43 -4.23
C PRO A 31 12.95 3.52 -5.34
N VAL A 32 11.67 3.13 -5.21
CA VAL A 32 10.92 2.36 -6.21
C VAL A 32 9.95 3.28 -6.93
N GLU A 33 9.92 3.21 -8.26
CA GLU A 33 9.00 3.97 -9.09
C GLU A 33 7.65 3.25 -9.24
N PHE A 34 6.58 4.01 -9.06
CA PHE A 34 5.21 3.59 -9.26
C PHE A 34 4.57 4.44 -10.35
N SER A 35 3.91 3.80 -11.31
CA SER A 35 3.18 4.48 -12.38
C SER A 35 1.68 4.19 -12.30
N SER A 36 0.85 5.12 -12.76
CA SER A 36 -0.56 4.82 -13.07
C SER A 36 -0.67 4.07 -14.39
N PRO A 37 -1.74 3.27 -14.59
CA PRO A 37 -2.10 2.79 -15.91
C PRO A 37 -2.10 3.95 -16.92
N GLY A 38 -1.32 3.82 -17.99
CA GLY A 38 -1.12 4.88 -18.99
C GLY A 38 -0.09 5.97 -18.66
N GLY A 39 0.75 5.80 -17.63
CA GLY A 39 1.94 6.64 -17.38
C GLY A 39 1.69 8.07 -16.88
N ARG A 40 0.42 8.49 -16.73
CA ARG A 40 0.03 9.88 -16.45
C ARG A 40 0.47 10.41 -15.08
N SER A 41 0.63 9.54 -14.09
CA SER A 41 1.16 9.90 -12.77
C SER A 41 2.27 8.94 -12.37
N ARG A 42 3.39 9.50 -11.94
CA ARG A 42 4.55 8.78 -11.44
C ARG A 42 4.93 9.30 -10.07
N PHE A 43 5.28 8.40 -9.18
CA PHE A 43 5.88 8.76 -7.91
C PHE A 43 6.94 7.73 -7.53
N LYS A 44 7.91 8.15 -6.75
CA LYS A 44 8.88 7.25 -6.12
C LYS A 44 8.53 7.07 -4.66
N ALA A 45 8.62 5.85 -4.15
CA ALA A 45 8.50 5.58 -2.71
C ALA A 45 9.75 4.89 -2.17
N TRP A 46 10.18 5.28 -0.98
CA TRP A 46 11.26 4.64 -0.24
C TRP A 46 10.95 4.67 1.26
N VAL A 47 11.52 3.74 2.00
CA VAL A 47 11.46 3.72 3.47
C VAL A 47 12.73 4.33 4.05
N GLU A 48 12.60 5.03 5.17
CA GLU A 48 13.72 5.46 5.99
C GLU A 48 13.25 5.51 7.44
N GLY A 49 13.86 4.72 8.33
CA GLY A 49 13.35 4.51 9.68
C GLY A 49 11.91 3.99 9.68
N ASP A 50 11.03 4.61 10.47
CA ASP A 50 9.61 4.27 10.61
C ASP A 50 8.67 5.06 9.68
N VAL A 51 9.20 5.61 8.58
CA VAL A 51 8.41 6.39 7.62
C VAL A 51 8.64 5.94 6.18
N VAL A 52 7.57 6.01 5.39
CA VAL A 52 7.62 5.88 3.94
C VAL A 52 7.50 7.27 3.32
N PHE A 53 8.49 7.64 2.53
CA PHE A 53 8.50 8.85 1.73
C PHE A 53 7.91 8.57 0.36
N VAL A 54 7.16 9.53 -0.16
CA VAL A 54 6.58 9.48 -1.50
C VAL A 54 6.85 10.79 -2.24
N ARG A 55 7.71 10.75 -3.26
CA ARG A 55 7.99 11.89 -4.13
C ARG A 55 7.13 11.84 -5.38
N VAL A 56 6.27 12.84 -5.57
CA VAL A 56 5.45 12.97 -6.78
C VAL A 56 6.28 13.62 -7.88
N GLU A 57 6.52 12.92 -8.99
CA GLU A 57 7.44 13.39 -10.03
C GLU A 57 6.95 14.66 -10.73
N SER A 58 5.63 14.83 -10.89
CA SER A 58 5.06 16.00 -11.60
C SER A 58 5.17 17.31 -10.82
N THR A 59 5.22 17.26 -9.49
CA THR A 59 5.27 18.47 -8.65
C THR A 59 6.55 18.57 -7.83
N GLY A 60 7.34 17.50 -7.75
CA GLY A 60 8.49 17.41 -6.84
C GLY A 60 8.10 17.27 -5.36
N ASN A 61 6.82 17.37 -5.01
CA ASN A 61 6.37 17.33 -3.62
C ASN A 61 6.67 15.98 -2.97
N VAL A 62 7.19 16.02 -1.76
CA VAL A 62 7.43 14.84 -0.93
C VAL A 62 6.34 14.74 0.12
N ARG A 63 5.72 13.56 0.21
CA ARG A 63 4.74 13.19 1.22
C ARG A 63 5.39 12.20 2.18
N VAL A 64 4.99 12.27 3.44
CA VAL A 64 5.48 11.39 4.49
C VAL A 64 4.31 10.58 5.03
N ILE A 65 4.47 9.26 5.05
CA ILE A 65 3.47 8.32 5.57
C ILE A 65 4.13 7.55 6.70
N THR A 66 3.67 7.75 7.93
CA THR A 66 4.25 7.10 9.10
C THR A 66 3.82 5.64 9.20
N ARG A 67 4.63 4.81 9.86
CA ARG A 67 4.28 3.41 10.18
C ARG A 67 2.90 3.30 10.84
N ARG A 68 2.56 4.20 11.77
CA ARG A 68 1.25 4.24 12.43
C ARG A 68 0.09 4.48 11.47
N VAL A 69 0.28 5.32 10.45
CA VAL A 69 -0.75 5.55 9.41
C VAL A 69 -0.90 4.32 8.53
N LEU A 70 0.20 3.66 8.18
CA LEU A 70 0.19 2.41 7.43
C LEU A 70 -0.48 1.29 8.22
N GLU A 71 -0.20 1.14 9.51
CA GLU A 71 -0.83 0.14 10.37
C GLU A 71 -2.36 0.28 10.41
N ARG A 72 -2.85 1.50 10.63
CA ARG A 72 -4.29 1.79 10.57
C ARG A 72 -4.88 1.49 9.20
N SER A 73 -4.15 1.84 8.14
CA SER A 73 -4.57 1.59 6.77
C SER A 73 -4.60 0.09 6.46
N TRP A 74 -3.65 -0.68 6.97
CA TRP A 74 -3.62 -2.13 6.83
C TRP A 74 -4.84 -2.77 7.51
N GLY A 75 -5.24 -2.28 8.68
CA GLY A 75 -6.50 -2.70 9.32
C GLY A 75 -7.73 -2.54 8.40
N ILE A 76 -7.80 -1.42 7.66
CA ILE A 76 -8.85 -1.19 6.66
C ILE A 76 -8.72 -2.20 5.50
N ALA A 77 -7.51 -2.43 4.99
CA ALA A 77 -7.26 -3.41 3.93
C ALA A 77 -7.74 -4.82 4.33
N VAL A 78 -7.43 -5.25 5.56
CA VAL A 78 -7.86 -6.54 6.13
C VAL A 78 -9.38 -6.62 6.22
N GLU A 79 -10.04 -5.58 6.74
CA GLU A 79 -11.49 -5.51 6.83
C GLU A 79 -12.13 -5.66 5.44
N LYS A 80 -11.63 -4.91 4.45
CA LYS A 80 -12.13 -4.95 3.07
C LYS A 80 -11.90 -6.30 2.39
N ALA A 81 -10.74 -6.92 2.61
CA ALA A 81 -10.46 -8.26 2.13
C ALA A 81 -11.44 -9.31 2.71
N ARG A 82 -11.77 -9.21 4.00
CA ARG A 82 -12.75 -10.09 4.67
C ARG A 82 -14.18 -9.90 4.16
N MET A 83 -14.53 -8.68 3.75
CA MET A 83 -15.80 -8.38 3.08
C MET A 83 -15.86 -8.86 1.62
N GLY A 84 -14.75 -9.42 1.10
CA GLY A 84 -14.67 -9.83 -0.31
C GLY A 84 -14.47 -8.65 -1.28
N GLU A 85 -14.17 -7.45 -0.79
CA GLU A 85 -13.83 -6.29 -1.60
C GLU A 85 -12.34 -6.31 -2.03
N ASP A 86 -11.97 -5.49 -3.01
CA ASP A 86 -10.56 -5.25 -3.32
C ASP A 86 -9.93 -4.40 -2.19
N PRO A 87 -8.95 -4.94 -1.44
CA PRO A 87 -8.35 -4.22 -0.32
C PRO A 87 -7.52 -3.01 -0.78
N PHE A 88 -7.10 -2.95 -2.04
CA PHE A 88 -6.19 -1.92 -2.54
C PHE A 88 -6.90 -0.82 -3.33
N GLN A 89 -8.21 -0.63 -3.15
CA GLN A 89 -8.87 0.54 -3.74
C GLN A 89 -8.46 1.82 -2.98
N PRO A 90 -7.96 2.86 -3.68
CA PRO A 90 -7.58 4.14 -3.06
C PRO A 90 -8.68 4.78 -2.22
N ALA A 91 -9.94 4.57 -2.60
CA ALA A 91 -11.12 5.12 -1.93
C ALA A 91 -11.25 4.68 -0.47
N TRP A 92 -10.68 3.53 -0.08
CA TRP A 92 -10.72 3.05 1.31
C TRP A 92 -9.81 3.85 2.26
N TYR A 93 -8.80 4.51 1.69
CA TYR A 93 -7.78 5.23 2.44
C TYR A 93 -7.98 6.74 2.41
N PHE A 94 -9.18 7.20 2.04
CA PHE A 94 -9.53 8.62 1.86
C PHE A 94 -9.29 9.51 3.08
N ARG A 95 -9.30 8.94 4.29
CA ARG A 95 -8.98 9.66 5.54
C ARG A 95 -7.50 10.00 5.67
N THR A 96 -6.66 9.39 4.84
CA THR A 96 -5.28 9.79 4.62
C THR A 96 -5.27 10.60 3.33
N THR A 97 -4.69 11.80 3.32
CA THR A 97 -4.49 12.57 2.07
C THR A 97 -3.53 11.87 1.08
N ASN A 98 -3.17 10.61 1.36
CA ASN A 98 -2.18 9.77 0.70
C ASN A 98 -2.78 8.45 0.19
N GLY A 99 -4.11 8.31 0.15
CA GLY A 99 -4.76 7.01 -0.07
C GLY A 99 -4.36 6.29 -1.36
N THR A 100 -4.16 7.02 -2.45
CA THR A 100 -3.65 6.45 -3.71
C THR A 100 -2.26 5.84 -3.58
N TYR A 101 -1.38 6.46 -2.79
CA TYR A 101 -0.02 5.98 -2.61
C TYR A 101 -0.01 4.74 -1.70
N ILE A 102 -0.77 4.78 -0.61
CA ILE A 102 -0.91 3.65 0.33
C ILE A 102 -1.43 2.41 -0.39
N ALA A 103 -2.53 2.56 -1.15
CA ALA A 103 -3.11 1.49 -1.95
C ALA A 103 -2.09 0.81 -2.86
N LYS A 104 -1.31 1.61 -3.60
CA LYS A 104 -0.32 1.11 -4.55
C LYS A 104 0.88 0.45 -3.86
N ILE A 105 1.36 1.04 -2.76
CA ILE A 105 2.46 0.47 -1.97
C ILE A 105 2.04 -0.89 -1.42
N PHE A 106 0.87 -0.99 -0.78
CA PHE A 106 0.36 -2.28 -0.28
C PHE A 106 0.18 -3.31 -1.37
N LYS A 107 -0.43 -2.92 -2.50
CA LYS A 107 -0.60 -3.82 -3.63
C LYS A 107 0.74 -4.37 -4.11
N TYR A 108 1.72 -3.50 -4.34
CA TYR A 108 3.06 -3.88 -4.79
C TYR A 108 3.75 -4.85 -3.83
N VAL A 109 3.77 -4.56 -2.52
CA VAL A 109 4.47 -5.41 -1.56
C VAL A 109 3.77 -6.76 -1.34
N VAL A 110 2.44 -6.80 -1.44
CA VAL A 110 1.67 -8.04 -1.24
C VAL A 110 1.64 -8.90 -2.50
N GLU A 111 1.51 -8.32 -3.70
CA GLU A 111 1.52 -9.10 -4.94
C GLU A 111 2.92 -9.63 -5.28
N GLY A 112 3.97 -9.01 -4.73
CA GLY A 112 5.34 -9.22 -5.19
C GLY A 112 5.59 -8.38 -6.45
N ALA A 113 6.76 -7.75 -6.50
CA ALA A 113 7.15 -6.86 -7.60
C ALA A 113 6.94 -7.45 -9.00
#